data_AF-A0A817PIV6-F1
#
_entry.id   AF-A0A817PIV6-F1
#
_cell.length_a   1.000
_cell.length_b   1.000
_cell.length_c   1.000
_cell.angle_alpha   90.00
_cell.angle_beta   90.00
_cell.angle_gamma   90.00
#
_symmetry.space_group_name_H-M   'P 1'
#
loop_
_entity.id
_entity.type
_entity.pdbx_description
1 polymer ?
#
loop_
_entity_poly.entity_id
_entity_poly.type
_entity_poly.pdbx_seq_one_letter_code
_entity_poly.pdbx_strand_id
1 'polypeptide(L)'
;MNDDDQSHEQNTSKNVPTTLQNPSLVVNSMLTALAQSLLPSSTDQQQFLADLQAAATLVNKQKISSTSDNNNSIEFNCHIKTSPTDNEDVVPQITQAKRRATHNAVERRRRDRINQHIQQLSKLIPDCSNYVKNQSKTVVLEKTIAHLHELRTQNLALVKQTVDAGIILHENDLLRERIRAVEQENEVLKSLLTKQNLLNGSESSLS
;
A
#
# COMPACT_ATOMS: atom_id res chain seq x y z
N MET A 1 74.35 -32.62 -41.25
CA MET A 1 73.19 -32.91 -42.12
C MET A 1 72.04 -33.21 -41.19
N ASN A 2 71.55 -32.20 -40.49
CA ASN A 2 70.52 -31.19 -40.86
C ASN A 2 69.23 -31.65 -40.14
N ASP A 3 68.77 -31.01 -39.07
CA ASP A 3 68.11 -29.69 -38.95
C ASP A 3 66.57 -29.84 -38.90
N ASP A 4 65.99 -29.08 -37.97
CA ASP A 4 64.65 -28.47 -37.92
C ASP A 4 63.39 -29.24 -37.44
N ASP A 5 63.03 -28.97 -36.17
CA ASP A 5 61.92 -28.09 -35.76
C ASP A 5 60.51 -28.27 -36.38
N GLN A 6 59.52 -28.70 -35.56
CA GLN A 6 58.24 -27.97 -35.40
C GLN A 6 57.30 -28.58 -34.34
N SER A 7 56.94 -27.68 -33.43
CA SER A 7 55.81 -27.57 -32.51
C SER A 7 54.44 -28.17 -32.92
N HIS A 8 53.70 -28.68 -31.93
CA HIS A 8 52.32 -28.26 -31.68
C HIS A 8 51.85 -28.55 -30.24
N GLU A 9 51.82 -27.49 -29.43
CA GLU A 9 50.97 -27.39 -28.23
C GLU A 9 49.49 -27.46 -28.65
N GLN A 10 48.70 -28.28 -27.96
CA GLN A 10 47.27 -27.99 -27.80
C GLN A 10 46.90 -28.00 -26.32
N ASN A 11 46.65 -26.77 -25.89
CA ASN A 11 46.27 -26.32 -24.57
C ASN A 11 44.75 -26.56 -24.41
N THR A 12 44.34 -27.55 -23.62
CA THR A 12 42.93 -27.74 -23.27
C THR A 12 42.55 -26.79 -22.14
N SER A 13 42.17 -25.57 -22.54
CA SER A 13 41.77 -24.50 -21.66
C SER A 13 40.50 -24.87 -20.88
N LYS A 14 40.57 -24.59 -19.58
CA LYS A 14 39.51 -24.75 -18.59
C LYS A 14 38.33 -23.83 -18.95
N ASN A 15 37.15 -24.40 -19.15
CA ASN A 15 35.90 -23.63 -19.16
C ASN A 15 35.61 -23.13 -17.74
N VAL A 16 36.09 -21.93 -17.43
CA VAL A 16 35.69 -21.15 -16.26
C VAL A 16 34.48 -20.31 -16.65
N PRO A 17 33.37 -20.32 -15.88
CA PRO A 17 32.20 -19.50 -16.18
C PRO A 17 32.57 -18.01 -16.26
N THR A 18 32.25 -17.38 -17.39
CA THR A 18 32.60 -16.00 -17.77
C THR A 18 31.99 -14.90 -16.89
N THR A 19 31.26 -15.27 -15.83
CA THR A 19 30.50 -14.36 -14.97
C THR A 19 31.37 -13.56 -13.98
N LEU A 20 32.63 -13.94 -13.78
CA LEU A 20 33.51 -13.27 -12.79
C LEU A 20 34.47 -12.22 -13.37
N GLN A 21 34.50 -12.01 -14.69
CA GLN A 21 35.49 -11.11 -15.31
C GLN A 21 34.95 -9.71 -15.65
N ASN A 22 33.65 -9.48 -15.57
CA ASN A 22 33.04 -8.20 -16.00
C ASN A 22 32.07 -7.65 -14.94
N PRO A 23 32.46 -6.62 -14.17
CA PRO A 23 31.60 -6.03 -13.14
C PRO A 23 30.29 -5.47 -13.70
N SER A 24 30.27 -5.03 -14.97
CA SER A 24 29.05 -4.60 -15.66
C SER A 24 28.03 -5.72 -15.87
N LEU A 25 28.48 -6.96 -16.14
CA LEU A 25 27.57 -8.10 -16.32
C LEU A 25 26.99 -8.58 -14.99
N VAL A 26 27.78 -8.51 -13.91
CA VAL A 26 27.31 -8.83 -12.55
C VAL A 26 26.25 -7.82 -12.11
N VAL A 27 26.51 -6.53 -12.30
CA VAL A 27 25.54 -5.45 -11.98
C VAL A 27 24.27 -5.60 -12.82
N ASN A 28 24.37 -5.91 -14.12
CA ASN A 28 23.19 -6.14 -14.96
C ASN A 28 22.39 -7.38 -14.51
N SER A 29 23.06 -8.45 -14.09
CA SER A 29 22.39 -9.65 -13.56
C SER A 29 21.69 -9.39 -12.23
N MET A 30 22.30 -8.60 -11.34
CA MET A 30 21.73 -8.21 -10.05
C MET A 30 20.59 -7.20 -10.23
N LEU A 31 20.71 -6.26 -11.15
CA LEU A 31 19.66 -5.30 -11.49
C LEU A 31 18.44 -6.01 -12.11
N THR A 32 18.68 -7.01 -12.95
CA THR A 32 17.63 -7.87 -13.52
C THR A 32 16.96 -8.70 -12.41
N ALA A 33 17.73 -9.30 -11.49
CA ALA A 33 17.18 -10.06 -10.37
C ALA A 33 16.36 -9.19 -9.39
N LEU A 34 16.82 -7.96 -9.13
CA LEU A 34 16.10 -7.01 -8.29
C LEU A 34 14.80 -6.53 -8.96
N ALA A 35 14.84 -6.22 -10.26
CA ALA A 35 13.65 -5.90 -11.05
C ALA A 35 12.65 -7.07 -11.09
N GLN A 36 13.13 -8.31 -11.15
CA GLN A 36 12.30 -9.52 -11.05
C GLN A 36 11.63 -9.68 -9.68
N SER A 37 12.23 -9.15 -8.60
CA SER A 37 11.65 -9.16 -7.24
C SER A 37 10.67 -8.01 -6.98
N LEU A 38 10.82 -6.91 -7.74
CA LEU A 38 9.97 -5.71 -7.66
C LEU A 38 8.74 -5.79 -8.59
N LEU A 39 8.75 -6.69 -9.58
CA LEU A 39 7.53 -7.09 -10.27
C LEU A 39 6.76 -8.04 -9.32
N PRO A 40 5.49 -7.76 -9.00
CA PRO A 40 4.68 -8.72 -8.27
C PRO A 40 4.70 -10.02 -9.05
N SER A 41 5.12 -11.11 -8.40
CA SER A 41 5.16 -12.42 -9.04
C SER A 41 3.80 -12.70 -9.66
N SER A 42 3.74 -13.39 -10.80
CA SER A 42 2.46 -13.67 -11.49
C SER A 42 1.43 -14.30 -10.53
N THR A 43 1.92 -15.03 -9.53
CA THR A 43 1.14 -15.62 -8.43
C THR A 43 0.57 -14.56 -7.48
N ASP A 44 1.33 -13.53 -7.09
CA ASP A 44 0.86 -12.45 -6.20
C ASP A 44 -0.14 -11.52 -6.92
N GLN A 45 0.05 -11.26 -8.22
CA GLN A 45 -0.95 -10.54 -9.01
C GLN A 45 -2.25 -11.35 -9.16
N GLN A 46 -2.14 -12.66 -9.38
CA GLN A 46 -3.29 -13.56 -9.45
C GLN A 46 -4.00 -13.68 -8.10
N GLN A 47 -3.25 -13.73 -6.99
CA GLN A 47 -3.81 -13.78 -5.65
C GLN A 47 -4.51 -12.46 -5.30
N PHE A 48 -3.92 -11.31 -5.64
CA PHE A 48 -4.55 -10.00 -5.44
C PHE A 48 -5.86 -9.86 -6.24
N LEU A 49 -5.88 -10.33 -7.50
CA LEU A 49 -7.10 -10.35 -8.31
C LEU A 49 -8.14 -11.32 -7.74
N ALA A 50 -7.73 -12.51 -7.27
CA ALA A 50 -8.62 -13.47 -6.63
C ALA A 50 -9.21 -12.93 -5.33
N ASP A 51 -8.41 -12.25 -4.49
CA ASP A 51 -8.84 -11.65 -3.24
C ASP A 51 -9.79 -10.46 -3.47
N LEU A 52 -9.51 -9.63 -4.48
CA LEU A 52 -10.39 -8.53 -4.90
C LEU A 52 -11.75 -9.06 -5.41
N GLN A 53 -11.72 -10.16 -6.16
CA GLN A 53 -12.92 -10.80 -6.70
C GLN A 53 -13.72 -11.53 -5.60
N ALA A 54 -13.03 -12.16 -4.65
CA ALA A 54 -13.62 -12.76 -3.45
C ALA A 54 -14.29 -11.71 -2.55
N ALA A 55 -13.64 -10.56 -2.33
CA ALA A 55 -14.19 -9.43 -1.59
C ALA A 55 -15.44 -8.85 -2.29
N ALA A 56 -15.43 -8.73 -3.62
CA ALA A 56 -16.60 -8.30 -4.39
C ALA A 56 -17.80 -9.27 -4.26
N THR A 57 -17.56 -10.58 -4.22
CA THR A 57 -18.60 -11.57 -3.92
C THR A 57 -19.10 -11.49 -2.48
N LEU A 58 -18.27 -11.15 -1.49
CA LEU A 58 -18.71 -10.95 -0.10
C LEU A 58 -19.64 -9.74 0.03
N VAL A 59 -19.31 -8.63 -0.65
CA VAL A 59 -20.15 -7.43 -0.71
C VAL A 59 -21.49 -7.72 -1.40
N ASN A 60 -21.50 -8.56 -2.44
CA ASN A 60 -22.75 -9.01 -3.08
C ASN A 60 -23.51 -10.06 -2.25
N LYS A 61 -22.85 -10.88 -1.44
CA LYS A 61 -23.48 -11.89 -0.56
C LYS A 61 -24.13 -11.25 0.68
N GLN A 62 -23.60 -10.14 1.18
CA GLN A 62 -24.26 -9.33 2.21
C GLN A 62 -25.51 -8.59 1.71
N LYS A 63 -25.77 -8.58 0.40
CA LYS A 63 -26.97 -7.96 -0.20
C LYS A 63 -28.18 -8.91 -0.33
N ILE A 64 -28.04 -10.21 -0.04
CA ILE A 64 -29.12 -11.20 -0.30
C ILE A 64 -29.55 -12.01 0.95
N SER A 65 -28.96 -11.80 2.13
CA SER A 65 -29.34 -12.52 3.36
C SER A 65 -29.87 -11.62 4.48
N SER A 66 -30.74 -10.66 4.15
CA SER A 66 -31.65 -10.06 5.11
C SER A 66 -32.99 -9.78 4.43
N THR A 67 -33.81 -10.82 4.29
CA THR A 67 -35.26 -10.66 4.10
C THR A 67 -35.97 -10.98 5.42
N SER A 68 -37.01 -10.18 5.66
CA SER A 68 -38.09 -10.35 6.64
C SER A 68 -37.87 -9.80 8.04
N ASP A 69 -38.08 -8.49 8.18
CA ASP A 69 -39.21 -8.04 8.99
C ASP A 69 -40.01 -6.96 8.25
N ASN A 70 -41.31 -7.05 8.46
CA ASN A 70 -42.38 -6.65 7.57
C ASN A 70 -42.78 -5.17 7.64
N ASN A 71 -43.40 -4.75 6.52
CA ASN A 71 -44.35 -3.64 6.34
C ASN A 71 -43.77 -2.22 6.13
N ASN A 72 -43.54 -1.86 4.86
CA ASN A 72 -44.42 -0.88 4.19
C ASN A 72 -44.18 -0.87 2.67
N SER A 73 -44.92 -1.71 1.95
CA SER A 73 -45.14 -1.47 0.52
C SER A 73 -46.11 -0.29 0.41
N ILE A 74 -45.59 0.92 0.24
CA ILE A 74 -46.39 2.00 -0.33
C ILE A 74 -46.05 2.00 -1.82
N GLU A 75 -46.86 1.23 -2.55
CA GLU A 75 -46.97 1.28 -3.99
C GLU A 75 -46.97 2.74 -4.45
N PHE A 76 -46.05 3.06 -5.37
CA PHE A 76 -46.19 4.24 -6.22
C PHE A 76 -47.40 4.03 -7.12
N ASN A 77 -48.58 4.43 -6.64
CA ASN A 77 -49.74 4.59 -7.50
C ASN A 77 -50.00 6.07 -7.73
N CYS A 78 -49.39 6.62 -8.79
CA CYS A 78 -49.73 7.91 -9.36
C CYS A 78 -50.59 7.76 -10.63
N HIS A 79 -51.65 6.94 -10.60
CA HIS A 79 -52.67 6.96 -11.65
C HIS A 79 -53.94 7.66 -11.14
N ILE A 80 -54.01 8.98 -11.36
CA ILE A 80 -55.26 9.72 -11.28
C ILE A 80 -56.03 9.45 -12.58
N LYS A 81 -56.96 8.49 -12.55
CA LYS A 81 -58.13 8.49 -13.44
C LYS A 81 -59.33 8.85 -12.58
N THR A 82 -59.81 10.09 -12.68
CA THR A 82 -61.07 10.52 -12.07
C THR A 82 -62.11 10.67 -13.18
N SER A 83 -63.09 9.76 -13.19
CA SER A 83 -64.41 10.00 -13.79
C SER A 83 -65.29 10.70 -12.75
N PRO A 84 -66.25 11.54 -13.16
CA PRO A 84 -67.00 12.41 -12.27
C PRO A 84 -68.22 11.67 -11.68
N THR A 85 -68.35 11.67 -10.37
CA THR A 85 -69.64 11.44 -9.70
C THR A 85 -69.75 12.41 -8.55
N ASP A 86 -70.73 13.28 -8.67
CA ASP A 86 -71.02 14.47 -7.89
C ASP A 86 -71.28 14.15 -6.41
N ASN A 87 -70.45 14.70 -5.52
CA ASN A 87 -70.73 14.96 -4.09
C ASN A 87 -69.65 15.93 -3.58
N GLU A 88 -69.96 17.22 -3.65
CA GLU A 88 -69.06 18.33 -3.38
C GLU A 88 -68.77 18.53 -1.87
N ASP A 89 -67.49 18.73 -1.58
CA ASP A 89 -66.95 19.84 -0.76
C ASP A 89 -66.27 19.60 0.62
N VAL A 90 -65.98 18.37 1.07
CA VAL A 90 -65.18 18.18 2.32
C VAL A 90 -64.01 17.18 2.21
N VAL A 91 -63.97 16.37 1.16
CA VAL A 91 -63.11 15.17 1.11
C VAL A 91 -61.73 15.32 0.39
N PRO A 92 -61.45 16.33 -0.46
CA PRO A 92 -60.12 16.48 -1.07
C PRO A 92 -59.01 16.89 -0.07
N GLN A 93 -59.37 17.63 0.98
CA GLN A 93 -58.38 18.24 1.89
C GLN A 93 -57.79 17.22 2.88
N ILE A 94 -58.59 16.25 3.33
CA ILE A 94 -58.15 15.19 4.27
C ILE A 94 -57.14 14.26 3.60
N THR A 95 -57.36 13.90 2.33
CA THR A 95 -56.43 13.05 1.57
C THR A 95 -55.12 13.78 1.27
N GLN A 96 -55.17 15.08 0.94
CA GLN A 96 -53.98 15.90 0.77
C GLN A 96 -53.22 16.09 2.09
N ALA A 97 -53.91 16.30 3.21
CA ALA A 97 -53.31 16.39 4.53
C ALA A 97 -52.59 15.09 4.93
N LYS A 98 -53.19 13.92 4.68
CA LYS A 98 -52.55 12.60 4.90
C LYS A 98 -51.30 12.41 4.03
N ARG A 99 -51.33 12.82 2.75
CA ARG A 99 -50.15 12.80 1.87
C ARG A 99 -49.04 13.73 2.37
N ARG A 100 -49.38 14.94 2.82
CA ARG A 100 -48.41 15.88 3.41
C ARG A 100 -47.81 15.32 4.72
N ALA A 101 -48.61 14.67 5.57
CA ALA A 101 -48.16 14.08 6.82
C ALA A 101 -47.16 12.93 6.60
N THR A 102 -47.46 12.02 5.68
CA THR A 102 -46.56 10.91 5.31
C THR A 102 -45.25 11.42 4.71
N HIS A 103 -45.32 12.37 3.77
CA HIS A 103 -44.13 13.03 3.22
C HIS A 103 -43.28 13.71 4.31
N ASN A 104 -43.91 14.46 5.24
CA ASN A 104 -43.21 15.11 6.34
C ASN A 104 -42.55 14.11 7.30
N ALA A 105 -43.17 12.96 7.54
CA ALA A 105 -42.60 11.89 8.36
C ALA A 105 -41.37 11.27 7.67
N VAL A 106 -41.45 10.99 6.37
CA VAL A 106 -40.32 10.48 5.57
C VAL A 106 -39.16 11.46 5.59
N GLU A 107 -39.43 12.75 5.35
CA GLU A 107 -38.38 13.77 5.32
C GLU A 107 -37.75 13.97 6.70
N ARG A 108 -38.53 13.88 7.79
CA ARG A 108 -37.99 13.90 9.16
C ARG A 108 -36.99 12.76 9.37
N ARG A 109 -37.36 11.52 9.01
CA ARG A 109 -36.45 10.36 9.10
C ARG A 109 -35.19 10.54 8.25
N ARG A 110 -35.32 11.15 7.06
CA ARG A 110 -34.15 11.49 6.22
C ARG A 110 -33.21 12.47 6.94
N ARG A 111 -33.75 13.53 7.53
CA ARG A 111 -32.97 14.50 8.30
C ARG A 111 -32.31 13.88 9.53
N ASP A 112 -32.99 12.98 10.23
CA ASP A 112 -32.45 12.29 11.40
C ASP A 112 -31.24 11.43 11.03
N ARG A 113 -31.30 10.69 9.91
CA ARG A 113 -30.15 9.92 9.39
C ARG A 113 -28.96 10.81 9.04
N ILE A 114 -29.20 11.95 8.38
CA ILE A 114 -28.14 12.92 8.08
C ILE A 114 -27.49 13.43 9.36
N ASN A 115 -28.30 13.76 10.37
CA ASN A 115 -27.79 14.24 11.65
C ASN A 115 -26.98 13.16 12.38
N GLN A 116 -27.40 11.90 12.33
CA GLN A 116 -26.65 10.78 12.89
C GLN A 116 -25.27 10.63 12.24
N HIS A 117 -25.18 10.67 10.91
CA HIS A 117 -23.88 10.60 10.22
C HIS A 117 -22.97 11.78 10.57
N ILE A 118 -23.52 13.00 10.65
CA ILE A 118 -22.72 14.18 11.05
C ILE A 118 -22.21 14.05 12.49
N GLN A 119 -23.02 13.51 13.41
CA GLN A 119 -22.60 13.25 14.79
C GLN A 119 -21.57 12.12 14.91
N GLN A 120 -21.64 11.10 14.06
CA GLN A 120 -20.60 10.07 14.00
C GLN A 120 -19.29 10.67 13.50
N LEU A 121 -19.37 11.48 12.44
CA LEU A 121 -18.22 12.15 11.86
C LEU A 121 -17.52 13.07 12.87
N SER A 122 -18.28 13.86 13.64
CA SER A 122 -17.70 14.76 14.65
C SER A 122 -16.93 14.04 15.76
N LYS A 123 -17.14 12.74 15.98
CA LYS A 123 -16.39 11.93 16.96
C LYS A 123 -15.04 11.45 16.40
N LEU A 124 -14.91 11.34 15.09
CA LEU A 124 -13.69 10.88 14.41
C LEU A 124 -12.71 12.01 14.12
N ILE A 125 -13.21 13.24 14.04
CA ILE A 125 -12.39 14.41 13.73
C ILE A 125 -11.87 15.05 15.03
N PRO A 126 -10.56 15.37 15.10
CA PRO A 126 -9.99 16.12 16.21
C PRO A 126 -10.77 17.41 16.47
N ASP A 127 -10.89 17.79 17.73
CA ASP A 127 -11.54 19.04 18.15
C ASP A 127 -12.98 19.22 17.64
N CYS A 128 -13.71 18.14 17.33
CA CYS A 128 -15.13 18.18 16.93
C CYS A 128 -16.06 17.47 17.93
N SER A 129 -15.53 16.71 18.90
CA SER A 129 -16.32 15.86 19.79
C SER A 129 -17.26 16.62 20.74
N ASN A 130 -16.93 17.87 21.09
CA ASN A 130 -17.69 18.70 22.04
C ASN A 130 -18.82 19.51 21.39
N TYR A 131 -18.90 19.55 20.05
CA TYR A 131 -19.86 20.38 19.29
C TYR A 131 -21.25 19.74 19.13
N VAL A 132 -21.50 18.63 19.82
CA VAL A 132 -22.71 17.80 19.66
C VAL A 132 -23.98 18.50 20.17
N LYS A 133 -23.86 19.48 21.08
CA LYS A 133 -25.04 20.09 21.71
C LYS A 133 -25.50 21.38 21.04
N ASN A 134 -24.61 22.20 20.50
CA ASN A 134 -24.97 23.48 19.87
C ASN A 134 -24.01 23.78 18.70
N GLN A 135 -24.51 23.66 17.46
CA GLN A 135 -24.00 24.29 16.23
C GLN A 135 -22.49 24.09 15.92
N SER A 136 -22.12 23.39 14.86
CA SER A 136 -22.42 23.81 13.50
C SER A 136 -22.04 22.65 12.56
N LYS A 137 -23.05 22.07 11.90
CA LYS A 137 -22.85 21.00 10.91
C LYS A 137 -21.82 21.42 9.85
N THR A 138 -21.81 22.71 9.50
CA THR A 138 -20.82 23.33 8.62
C THR A 138 -19.39 23.17 9.13
N VAL A 139 -19.11 23.54 10.38
CA VAL A 139 -17.75 23.45 10.94
C VAL A 139 -17.27 22.00 11.02
N VAL A 140 -18.16 21.06 11.39
CA VAL A 140 -17.80 19.62 11.38
C VAL A 140 -17.38 19.19 9.98
N LEU A 141 -18.11 19.60 8.93
CA LEU A 141 -17.78 19.27 7.54
C LEU A 141 -16.48 19.94 7.09
N GLU A 142 -16.28 21.22 7.41
CA GLU A 142 -15.05 21.96 7.10
C GLU A 142 -13.82 21.32 7.76
N LYS A 143 -13.90 21.06 9.07
CA LYS A 143 -12.83 20.38 9.80
C LYS A 143 -12.57 18.96 9.31
N THR A 144 -13.61 18.24 8.89
CA THR A 144 -13.45 16.92 8.26
C THR A 144 -12.61 17.01 7.01
N ILE A 145 -12.92 17.97 6.13
CA ILE A 145 -12.17 18.16 4.88
C ILE A 145 -10.73 18.51 5.19
N ALA A 146 -10.50 19.47 6.11
CA ALA A 146 -9.15 19.87 6.53
C ALA A 146 -8.34 18.68 7.07
N HIS A 147 -8.93 17.90 8.00
CA HIS A 147 -8.28 16.74 8.59
C HIS A 147 -7.98 15.64 7.55
N LEU A 148 -8.85 15.44 6.57
CA LEU A 148 -8.60 14.47 5.49
C LEU A 148 -7.45 14.91 4.57
N HIS A 149 -7.32 16.21 4.28
CA HIS A 149 -6.16 16.75 3.56
C HIS A 149 -4.87 16.61 4.37
N GLU A 150 -4.93 16.90 5.67
CA GLU A 150 -3.81 16.71 6.57
C GLU A 150 -3.37 15.25 6.63
N LEU A 151 -4.28 14.30 6.87
CA LEU A 151 -3.98 12.87 6.88
C LEU A 151 -3.36 12.39 5.56
N ARG A 152 -3.84 12.88 4.41
CA ARG A 152 -3.22 12.56 3.11
C ARG A 152 -1.79 13.07 3.02
N THR A 153 -1.55 14.29 3.49
CA THR A 153 -0.23 14.92 3.46
C THR A 153 0.74 14.20 4.42
N GLN A 154 0.28 13.88 5.63
CA GLN A 154 1.04 13.11 6.61
C GLN A 154 1.36 11.71 6.10
N ASN A 155 0.40 10.99 5.50
CA ASN A 155 0.64 9.68 4.91
C ASN A 155 1.68 9.73 3.79
N LEU A 156 1.62 10.74 2.91
CA LEU A 156 2.62 10.91 1.86
C LEU A 156 4.01 11.17 2.45
N ALA A 157 4.11 12.01 3.48
CA ALA A 157 5.37 12.28 4.17
C ALA A 157 5.94 11.03 4.86
N LEU A 158 5.09 10.22 5.51
CA LEU A 158 5.49 8.97 6.14
C LEU A 158 5.98 7.94 5.13
N VAL A 159 5.31 7.81 3.98
CA VAL A 159 5.77 6.94 2.88
C VAL A 159 7.16 7.38 2.40
N LYS A 160 7.35 8.69 2.17
CA LYS A 160 8.66 9.23 1.80
C LYS A 160 9.72 8.90 2.85
N GLN A 161 9.43 9.17 4.13
CA GLN A 161 10.36 8.89 5.23
C GLN A 161 10.72 7.40 5.34
N THR A 162 9.76 6.52 5.07
CA THR A 162 9.99 5.07 5.06
C THR A 162 10.94 4.66 3.94
N VAL A 163 10.77 5.22 2.75
CA VAL A 163 11.68 4.99 1.61
C VAL A 163 13.08 5.53 1.91
N ASP A 164 13.17 6.77 2.39
CA ASP A 164 14.45 7.41 2.73
C ASP A 164 15.20 6.60 3.80
N ALA A 165 14.48 6.12 4.84
CA ALA A 165 15.05 5.26 5.86
C ALA A 165 15.56 3.92 5.28
N GLY A 166 14.82 3.33 4.34
CA GLY A 166 15.26 2.11 3.65
C GLY A 166 16.55 2.31 2.84
N ILE A 167 16.68 3.44 2.16
CA ILE A 167 17.90 3.80 1.40
C ILE A 167 19.09 3.96 2.36
N ILE A 168 18.90 4.69 3.46
CA ILE A 168 19.95 4.92 4.46
C ILE A 168 20.40 3.60 5.11
N LEU A 169 19.46 2.72 5.44
CA LEU A 169 19.79 1.40 6.00
C LEU A 169 20.63 0.58 5.01
N HIS A 170 20.24 0.56 3.73
CA HIS A 170 21.00 -0.15 2.71
C HIS A 170 22.41 0.41 2.52
N GLU A 171 22.57 1.73 2.50
CA GLU A 171 23.88 2.37 2.44
C GLU A 171 24.73 2.05 3.67
N ASN A 172 24.12 2.04 4.86
CA ASN A 172 24.81 1.67 6.10
C ASN A 172 25.34 0.22 6.04
N ASP A 173 24.55 -0.71 5.50
CA ASP A 173 24.96 -2.10 5.32
C ASP A 173 26.13 -2.23 4.36
N LEU A 174 26.11 -1.50 3.23
CA LEU A 174 27.22 -1.48 2.28
C LEU A 174 28.50 -0.91 2.89
N LEU A 175 28.39 0.18 3.66
CA LEU A 175 29.52 0.78 4.37
C LEU A 175 30.09 -0.18 5.42
N ARG A 176 29.24 -0.87 6.17
CA ARG A 176 29.68 -1.91 7.14
C ARG A 176 30.41 -3.05 6.45
N GLU A 177 29.93 -3.52 5.31
CA GLU A 177 30.60 -4.57 4.55
C GLU A 177 31.97 -4.10 4.03
N ARG A 178 32.06 -2.85 3.55
CA ARG A 178 33.33 -2.27 3.12
C ARG A 178 34.34 -2.14 4.25
N ILE A 179 33.90 -1.70 5.44
CA ILE A 179 34.74 -1.63 6.64
C ILE A 179 35.27 -3.03 6.97
N ARG A 180 34.39 -4.04 7.01
CA ARG A 180 34.80 -5.43 7.29
C ARG A 180 35.85 -5.94 6.30
N ALA A 181 35.69 -5.67 5.01
CA ALA A 181 36.66 -6.08 3.98
C ALA A 181 38.02 -5.40 4.20
N VAL A 182 38.04 -4.10 4.45
CA VAL A 182 39.29 -3.34 4.70
C VAL A 182 39.96 -3.80 5.99
N GLU A 183 39.19 -4.09 7.04
CA GLU A 183 39.72 -4.66 8.29
C GLU A 183 40.38 -6.02 8.05
N GLN A 184 39.75 -6.91 7.27
CA GLN A 184 40.33 -8.20 6.90
C GLN A 184 41.64 -8.06 6.11
N GLU A 185 41.66 -7.17 5.10
CA GLU A 185 42.88 -6.87 4.33
C GLU A 185 44.00 -6.37 5.25
N ASN A 186 43.69 -5.45 6.17
CA ASN A 186 44.65 -4.92 7.13
C ASN A 186 45.19 -6.02 8.06
N GLU A 187 44.35 -6.93 8.55
CA GLU A 187 44.80 -8.05 9.39
C GLU A 187 45.72 -9.01 8.63
N VAL A 188 45.40 -9.32 7.37
CA VAL A 188 46.29 -10.13 6.51
C VAL A 188 47.63 -9.43 6.33
N LEU A 189 47.65 -8.15 5.99
CA LEU A 189 48.89 -7.38 5.81
C LEU A 189 49.72 -7.30 7.09
N LYS A 190 49.09 -7.05 8.25
CA LYS A 190 49.77 -7.09 9.56
C LYS A 190 50.37 -8.46 9.85
N SER A 191 49.63 -9.55 9.57
CA SER A 191 50.12 -10.91 9.78
C SER A 191 51.35 -11.21 8.92
N LEU A 192 51.35 -10.77 7.65
CA LEU A 192 52.47 -10.94 6.72
C LEU A 192 53.71 -10.15 7.17
N LEU A 193 53.54 -8.90 7.59
CA LEU A 193 54.63 -8.08 8.13
C LEU A 193 55.22 -8.70 9.40
N THR A 194 54.37 -9.17 10.30
CA THR A 194 54.80 -9.83 11.54
C THR A 194 55.61 -11.09 11.22
N LYS A 195 55.15 -11.90 10.27
CA LYS A 195 55.86 -13.10 9.80
C LYS A 195 57.22 -12.76 9.17
N GLN A 196 57.29 -11.74 8.32
CA GLN A 196 58.58 -11.31 7.74
C GLN A 196 59.55 -10.81 8.81
N ASN A 197 59.10 -10.02 9.78
CA ASN A 197 59.94 -9.53 10.86
C ASN A 197 60.50 -10.69 11.72
N LEU A 198 59.69 -11.72 11.98
CA LEU A 198 60.13 -12.93 12.68
C LEU A 198 61.20 -13.70 11.89
N LEU A 199 61.03 -13.83 10.57
CA LEU A 199 62.00 -14.50 9.68
C LEU A 199 63.34 -13.75 9.63
N ASN A 200 63.32 -12.44 9.43
CA ASN A 200 64.53 -11.61 9.35
C ASN A 200 65.32 -11.58 10.67
N GLY A 201 64.63 -11.63 11.82
CA GLY A 201 65.28 -11.73 13.14
C GLY A 201 66.00 -13.07 13.37
N SER A 202 65.51 -14.15 12.75
CA SER A 202 66.12 -15.48 12.85
C SER A 202 67.36 -15.65 11.97
N GLU A 203 67.39 -15.06 10.77
CA GLU A 203 68.59 -15.09 9.90
C GLU A 203 69.75 -14.25 10.47
N SER A 204 69.42 -13.17 11.19
CA SER A 204 70.41 -12.31 11.85
C SER A 204 71.09 -12.95 13.07
N SER A 205 70.52 -14.04 13.62
CA SER A 205 71.09 -14.76 14.78
C SER A 205 71.94 -15.98 14.36
N LEU A 206 72.00 -16.30 13.07
CA LEU A 206 72.72 -17.45 12.50
C LEU A 206 73.98 -17.07 11.71
N SER A 207 74.27 -15.77 11.53
CA SER A 207 75.55 -15.24 11.02
C SER A 207 76.36 -14.60 12.14
#